data_AF-A0A8S2XPG0-F1
#
_entry.id   AF-A0A8S2XPG0-F1
#
_cell.length_a   1.000
_cell.length_b   1.000
_cell.length_c   1.000
_cell.angle_alpha   90.00
_cell.angle_beta   90.00
_cell.angle_gamma   90.00
#
_symmetry.space_group_name_H-M   'P 1'
#
loop_
_entity.id
_entity.type
_entity.pdbx_description
1 polymer ?
#
loop_
_entity_poly.entity_id
_entity_poly.type
_entity_poly.pdbx_seq_one_letter_code
_entity_poly.pdbx_strand_id
1 'polypeptide(L)'
;MATDDSVTSDLNSSLTGTSVGGSQSPTSVQLADIDTFTAYLKRVCAPILDSSVESQYDIDRLFSDKQSVDCIKKFISDIQCQTLLVSKTATIKDDDVVTTTSSATTSGSSSDAASNEIINQQEQQPSYVLSTEVHYINPKMISIAILKRGQ
;
A
#
# COMPACT_ATOMS: atom_id res chain seq x y z
N MET A 1 88.74 -6.63 -24.52
CA MET A 1 89.19 -5.56 -23.62
C MET A 1 88.03 -4.60 -23.48
N ALA A 2 87.49 -4.47 -22.26
CA ALA A 2 86.35 -3.66 -21.80
C ALA A 2 84.92 -4.06 -22.24
N THR A 3 84.04 -4.00 -21.24
CA THR A 3 82.65 -4.43 -21.05
C THR A 3 81.62 -3.35 -21.39
N ASP A 4 80.38 -3.74 -21.72
CA ASP A 4 79.11 -3.05 -21.40
C ASP A 4 77.97 -4.07 -21.69
N ASP A 5 77.29 -4.67 -20.70
CA ASP A 5 76.04 -4.20 -20.05
C ASP A 5 74.98 -3.72 -21.06
N SER A 6 73.67 -3.99 -20.99
CA SER A 6 72.81 -4.82 -20.14
C SER A 6 71.37 -4.66 -20.69
N VAL A 7 70.45 -5.46 -20.16
CA VAL A 7 69.00 -5.22 -20.03
C VAL A 7 68.08 -5.63 -21.19
N THR A 8 67.55 -6.84 -20.99
CA THR A 8 66.22 -7.34 -21.31
C THR A 8 65.10 -6.31 -21.10
N SER A 9 64.28 -6.08 -22.13
CA SER A 9 63.03 -5.32 -22.03
C SER A 9 61.84 -6.27 -21.89
N ASP A 10 61.63 -6.76 -20.67
CA ASP A 10 60.34 -7.31 -20.22
C ASP A 10 59.85 -6.44 -19.06
N LEU A 11 58.90 -5.54 -19.31
CA LEU A 11 58.12 -4.93 -18.23
C LEU A 11 56.66 -4.76 -18.66
N ASN A 12 55.92 -5.81 -18.34
CA ASN A 12 54.48 -5.91 -18.18
C ASN A 12 53.95 -4.73 -17.33
N SER A 13 53.34 -3.73 -17.98
CA SER A 13 52.66 -2.62 -17.32
C SER A 13 51.31 -3.09 -16.79
N SER A 14 51.33 -3.60 -15.57
CA SER A 14 50.20 -3.76 -14.66
C SER A 14 49.33 -2.50 -14.61
N LEU A 15 48.19 -2.51 -15.29
CA LEU A 15 47.15 -1.48 -15.16
C LEU A 15 46.31 -1.75 -13.90
N THR A 16 46.91 -1.55 -12.72
CA THR A 16 46.16 -1.36 -11.48
C THR A 16 45.57 0.03 -11.47
N GLY A 17 44.42 0.18 -12.14
CA GLY A 17 43.56 1.34 -11.97
C GLY A 17 42.98 1.31 -10.57
N THR A 18 43.55 2.13 -9.69
CA THR A 18 43.02 2.50 -8.39
C THR A 18 41.62 3.09 -8.58
N SER A 19 40.56 2.28 -8.45
CA SER A 19 39.22 2.84 -8.31
C SER A 19 39.13 3.47 -6.93
N VAL A 20 39.27 4.79 -6.96
CA VAL A 20 38.95 5.76 -5.91
C VAL A 20 37.89 5.20 -4.98
N GLY A 21 38.27 4.99 -3.71
CA GLY A 21 37.34 4.76 -2.62
C GLY A 21 36.41 5.97 -2.51
N GLY A 22 35.27 5.89 -3.17
CA GLY A 22 34.14 6.74 -2.86
C GLY A 22 33.67 6.32 -1.48
N SER A 23 34.06 7.07 -0.45
CA SER A 23 33.33 7.04 0.82
C SER A 23 31.92 7.52 0.49
N GLN A 24 31.01 6.60 0.22
CA GLN A 24 29.59 6.91 0.24
C GLN A 24 29.28 7.34 1.67
N SER A 25 29.25 8.65 1.89
CA SER A 25 28.68 9.22 3.10
C SER A 25 27.30 8.60 3.25
N PRO A 26 26.95 7.99 4.40
CA PRO A 26 25.61 7.46 4.60
C PRO A 26 24.64 8.59 4.31
N THR A 27 23.84 8.45 3.26
CA THR A 27 22.82 9.43 2.93
C THR A 27 21.86 9.40 4.12
N SER A 28 21.85 10.44 4.95
CA SER A 28 20.98 10.47 6.11
C SER A 28 19.54 10.59 5.59
N VAL A 29 18.86 9.46 5.46
CA VAL A 29 17.45 9.42 5.04
C VAL A 29 16.63 9.89 6.24
N GLN A 30 16.10 11.10 6.15
CA GLN A 30 15.14 11.60 7.13
C GLN A 30 13.77 10.96 6.83
N LEU A 31 13.24 10.21 7.79
CA LEU A 31 11.90 9.65 7.68
C LEU A 31 10.85 10.75 7.84
N ALA A 32 9.72 10.60 7.12
CA ALA A 32 8.58 11.48 7.30
C ALA A 32 7.96 11.28 8.68
N ASP A 33 7.49 12.38 9.27
CA ASP A 33 6.68 12.31 10.49
C ASP A 33 5.33 11.63 10.20
N ILE A 34 4.92 10.76 11.13
CA ILE A 34 3.73 9.93 10.96
C ILE A 34 2.44 10.76 10.93
N ASP A 35 2.33 11.76 11.82
CA ASP A 35 1.13 12.57 11.94
C ASP A 35 0.97 13.46 10.71
N THR A 36 2.09 14.03 10.24
CA THR A 36 2.16 14.80 9.01
C THR A 36 1.76 13.96 7.80
N PHE A 37 2.29 12.74 7.66
CA PHE A 37 1.95 11.87 6.54
C PHE A 37 0.50 11.38 6.60
N THR A 38 -0.01 11.06 7.80
CA THR A 38 -1.40 10.65 8.00
C THR A 38 -2.37 11.79 7.65
N ALA A 39 -2.06 13.03 8.04
CA ALA A 39 -2.84 14.20 7.66
C ALA A 39 -2.81 14.45 6.14
N TYR A 40 -1.70 14.17 5.48
CA TYR A 40 -1.60 14.18 4.02
C TYR A 40 -2.53 13.13 3.38
N LEU A 41 -2.50 11.89 3.86
CA LEU A 41 -3.36 10.82 3.33
C LEU A 41 -4.84 11.16 3.48
N LYS A 42 -5.29 11.65 4.64
CA LYS A 42 -6.68 12.08 4.85
C LYS A 42 -7.12 13.13 3.82
N ARG A 43 -6.27 14.13 3.56
CA ARG A 43 -6.55 15.22 2.62
C ARG A 43 -6.64 14.74 1.17
N VAL A 44 -5.85 13.73 0.79
CA VAL A 44 -5.80 13.21 -0.59
C VAL A 44 -6.84 12.13 -0.83
N CYS A 45 -7.01 11.20 0.12
CA CYS A 45 -7.92 10.07 -0.03
C CYS A 45 -9.39 10.49 0.00
N ALA A 46 -9.77 11.46 0.83
CA ALA A 46 -11.15 11.92 0.94
C ALA A 46 -11.77 12.35 -0.40
N PRO A 47 -11.23 13.34 -1.13
CA PRO A 47 -11.84 13.79 -2.37
C PRO A 47 -11.83 12.73 -3.49
N ILE A 48 -10.86 11.81 -3.49
CA ILE A 48 -10.70 10.81 -4.56
C ILE A 48 -11.59 9.58 -4.34
N LEU A 49 -11.71 9.10 -3.10
CA LEU A 49 -12.50 7.90 -2.79
C LEU A 49 -13.98 8.23 -2.68
N ASP A 50 -14.33 9.34 -2.02
CA ASP A 50 -15.69 9.87 -1.93
C ASP A 50 -15.71 11.22 -1.19
N SER A 51 -16.21 12.25 -1.87
CA SER A 51 -16.31 13.63 -1.35
C SER A 51 -17.52 13.86 -0.43
N SER A 52 -18.33 12.84 -0.12
CA SER A 52 -19.44 12.95 0.84
C SER A 52 -18.95 13.32 2.26
N VAL A 53 -19.79 14.02 3.04
CA VAL A 53 -19.49 14.35 4.44
C VAL A 53 -19.39 13.10 5.31
N GLU A 54 -20.21 12.08 5.03
CA GLU A 54 -20.20 10.80 5.75
C GLU A 54 -18.87 10.06 5.56
N SER A 55 -18.32 10.12 4.35
CA SER A 55 -17.02 9.56 3.98
C SER A 55 -15.86 10.13 4.80
N GLN A 56 -15.97 11.39 5.25
CA GLN A 56 -14.92 12.03 6.04
C GLN A 56 -14.73 11.34 7.41
N TYR A 57 -15.84 10.96 8.07
CA TYR A 57 -15.78 10.25 9.35
C TYR A 57 -15.16 8.85 9.22
N ASP A 58 -15.51 8.14 8.14
CA ASP A 58 -14.98 6.80 7.89
C ASP A 58 -13.47 6.83 7.57
N ILE A 59 -13.04 7.84 6.82
CA ILE A 59 -11.61 8.08 6.55
C ILE A 59 -10.87 8.45 7.83
N ASP A 60 -11.43 9.32 8.66
CA ASP A 60 -10.82 9.66 9.94
C ASP A 60 -10.69 8.44 10.85
N ARG A 61 -11.71 7.56 10.87
CA ARG A 61 -11.68 6.29 11.59
C ARG A 61 -10.64 5.33 11.02
N LEU A 62 -10.57 5.17 9.69
CA LEU A 62 -9.58 4.32 9.02
C LEU A 62 -8.16 4.68 9.44
N PHE A 63 -7.82 5.98 9.38
CA PHE A 63 -6.48 6.46 9.68
C PHE A 63 -6.17 6.55 11.17
N SER A 64 -7.16 6.42 12.04
CA SER A 64 -6.98 6.32 13.49
C SER A 64 -6.89 4.86 13.98
N ASP A 65 -7.25 3.89 13.13
CA ASP A 65 -7.19 2.48 13.47
C ASP A 65 -5.74 2.00 13.64
N LYS A 66 -5.53 1.15 14.65
CA LYS A 66 -4.20 0.66 15.02
C LYS A 66 -3.52 -0.08 13.85
N GLN A 67 -4.27 -0.91 13.12
CA GLN A 67 -3.71 -1.67 12.01
C GLN A 67 -3.27 -0.73 10.88
N SER A 68 -4.07 0.29 10.57
CA SER A 68 -3.73 1.29 9.57
C SER A 68 -2.48 2.08 9.95
N VAL A 69 -2.38 2.51 11.22
CA VAL A 69 -1.21 3.21 11.75
C VAL A 69 0.04 2.31 11.67
N ASP A 70 -0.08 1.02 11.97
CA ASP A 70 1.02 0.06 11.86
C ASP A 70 1.46 -0.13 10.39
N CYS A 71 0.52 -0.18 9.45
CA CYS A 71 0.81 -0.20 8.01
C CYS A 71 1.49 1.09 7.53
N ILE A 72 1.08 2.26 8.01
CA ILE A 72 1.70 3.55 7.68
C ILE A 72 3.12 3.63 8.23
N LYS A 73 3.35 3.20 9.48
CA LYS A 73 4.69 3.13 10.07
C LYS A 73 5.60 2.20 9.27
N LYS A 74 5.09 1.02 8.92
CA LYS A 74 5.81 0.07 8.06
C LYS A 74 6.13 0.71 6.72
N PHE A 75 5.14 1.33 6.08
CA PHE A 75 5.34 2.04 4.83
C PHE A 75 6.41 3.12 5.00
N ILE A 76 6.42 3.97 6.01
CA ILE A 76 7.45 5.02 6.15
C ILE A 76 8.85 4.42 6.38
N SER A 77 8.96 3.49 7.33
CA SER A 77 10.25 3.06 7.88
C SER A 77 10.92 1.90 7.13
N ASP A 78 10.15 1.04 6.48
CA ASP A 78 10.67 -0.14 5.77
C ASP A 78 10.96 0.18 4.30
N ILE A 79 12.21 0.10 3.90
CA ILE A 79 12.67 0.34 2.52
C ILE A 79 12.12 -0.70 1.53
N GLN A 80 11.78 -1.91 2.00
CA GLN A 80 11.17 -2.93 1.15
C GLN A 80 9.66 -2.70 0.99
N CYS A 81 9.05 -1.87 1.85
CA CYS A 81 7.65 -1.48 1.74
C CYS A 81 7.51 -0.27 0.80
N GLN A 82 7.22 -0.55 -0.47
CA GLN A 82 7.17 0.45 -1.54
C GLN A 82 5.77 0.98 -1.85
N THR A 83 4.73 0.28 -1.40
CA THR A 83 3.33 0.56 -1.72
C THR A 83 2.46 0.71 -0.49
N LEU A 84 1.51 1.63 -0.56
CA LEU A 84 0.39 1.72 0.36
C LEU A 84 -0.89 1.83 -0.46
N LEU A 85 -1.82 0.90 -0.27
CA LEU A 85 -3.11 0.85 -0.94
C LEU A 85 -4.19 1.29 0.04
N VAL A 86 -4.98 2.28 -0.36
CA VAL A 86 -6.21 2.66 0.34
C VAL A 86 -7.37 2.34 -0.59
N SER A 87 -8.31 1.53 -0.13
CA SER A 87 -9.44 1.08 -0.95
C SER A 87 -10.75 1.30 -0.23
N LYS A 88 -11.78 1.63 -1.00
CA LYS A 88 -13.17 1.77 -0.56
C LYS A 88 -14.04 0.84 -1.38
N THR A 89 -14.90 0.08 -0.72
CA THR A 89 -16.00 -0.59 -1.42
C THR A 89 -17.02 0.45 -1.88
N ALA A 90 -17.22 0.54 -3.19
CA ALA A 90 -18.27 1.35 -3.78
C ALA A 90 -19.62 0.73 -3.42
N THR A 91 -20.46 1.50 -2.74
CA THR A 91 -21.89 1.23 -2.67
C THR A 91 -22.47 1.57 -4.03
N ILE A 92 -22.76 0.55 -4.84
CA ILE A 92 -23.59 0.76 -6.03
C ILE A 92 -24.95 1.21 -5.49
N LYS A 93 -25.31 2.48 -5.72
CA LYS A 93 -26.72 2.86 -5.70
C LYS A 93 -27.34 2.16 -6.89
N ASP A 94 -28.04 1.06 -6.65
CA ASP A 94 -28.75 0.30 -7.68
C ASP A 94 -29.79 1.21 -8.34
N ASP A 95 -29.58 1.54 -9.62
CA ASP A 95 -30.67 1.83 -10.57
C ASP A 95 -30.97 0.60 -11.45
N ASP A 96 -30.37 -0.57 -11.18
CA ASP A 96 -30.58 -1.79 -11.98
C ASP A 96 -30.75 -3.04 -11.11
N VAL A 97 -32.00 -3.47 -10.95
CA VAL A 97 -32.40 -4.76 -10.36
C VAL A 97 -31.96 -5.91 -11.28
N VAL A 98 -30.99 -6.73 -10.84
CA VAL A 98 -30.87 -8.12 -11.31
C VAL A 98 -30.54 -9.05 -10.14
N THR A 99 -31.59 -9.62 -9.57
CA THR A 99 -31.55 -10.80 -8.69
C THR A 99 -30.91 -11.96 -9.44
N THR A 100 -29.73 -12.40 -9.00
CA THR A 100 -29.22 -13.73 -9.38
C THR A 100 -28.89 -14.52 -8.14
N THR A 101 -29.83 -15.39 -7.80
CA THR A 101 -29.75 -16.43 -6.78
C THR A 101 -28.52 -17.30 -7.01
N SER A 102 -27.66 -17.44 -6.00
CA SER A 102 -26.71 -18.55 -5.94
C SER A 102 -26.68 -19.09 -4.52
N SER A 103 -27.32 -20.24 -4.42
CA SER A 103 -27.51 -21.08 -3.26
C SER A 103 -26.18 -21.63 -2.75
N ALA A 104 -25.99 -21.64 -1.44
CA ALA A 104 -25.17 -22.63 -0.76
C ALA A 104 -25.81 -22.97 0.59
N THR A 105 -26.18 -24.23 0.68
CA THR A 105 -26.78 -24.98 1.79
C THR A 105 -25.99 -24.90 3.09
N THR A 106 -26.69 -24.89 4.24
CA THR A 106 -26.54 -25.91 5.30
C THR A 106 -27.66 -25.83 6.33
N SER A 107 -28.17 -27.02 6.65
CA SER A 107 -29.31 -27.42 7.48
C SER A 107 -29.26 -27.02 8.95
N GLY A 108 -30.42 -26.85 9.58
CA GLY A 108 -30.56 -27.03 11.04
C GLY A 108 -31.76 -26.39 11.76
N SER A 109 -32.89 -27.11 11.79
CA SER A 109 -33.90 -27.19 12.88
C SER A 109 -34.91 -26.05 13.19
N SER A 110 -36.15 -26.30 12.76
CA SER A 110 -37.46 -26.22 13.46
C SER A 110 -37.73 -25.18 14.56
N SER A 111 -38.71 -24.30 14.35
CA SER A 111 -40.06 -24.32 14.98
C SER A 111 -40.81 -22.99 14.80
N ASP A 112 -42.14 -23.10 14.66
CA ASP A 112 -43.12 -22.06 14.30
C ASP A 112 -43.05 -20.75 15.10
N ALA A 113 -42.96 -19.62 14.40
CA ALA A 113 -43.72 -18.40 14.69
C ALA A 113 -43.51 -17.39 13.54
N ALA A 114 -44.62 -16.95 12.93
CA ALA A 114 -44.67 -15.92 11.91
C ALA A 114 -43.84 -14.70 12.30
N SER A 115 -42.63 -14.62 11.77
CA SER A 115 -41.72 -13.50 11.92
C SER A 115 -41.65 -12.84 10.56
N ASN A 116 -42.28 -11.66 10.49
CA ASN A 116 -42.12 -10.69 9.44
C ASN A 116 -40.64 -10.64 9.04
N GLU A 117 -40.29 -11.11 7.84
CA GLU A 117 -38.92 -11.03 7.33
C GLU A 117 -38.57 -9.56 7.19
N ILE A 118 -37.96 -9.02 8.24
CA ILE A 118 -37.10 -7.84 8.13
C ILE A 118 -35.95 -8.34 7.26
N ILE A 119 -36.11 -8.15 5.95
CA ILE A 119 -35.04 -8.28 4.97
C ILE A 119 -33.95 -7.32 5.47
N ASN A 120 -32.94 -7.87 6.15
CA ASN A 120 -31.70 -7.18 6.45
C ASN A 120 -31.00 -6.93 5.11
N GLN A 121 -31.48 -5.93 4.38
CA GLN A 121 -30.62 -5.08 3.58
C GLN A 121 -29.71 -4.38 4.59
N GLN A 122 -28.71 -5.11 5.10
CA GLN A 122 -27.53 -4.46 5.64
C GLN A 122 -26.96 -3.70 4.45
N GLU A 123 -27.34 -2.42 4.36
CA GLU A 123 -26.55 -1.39 3.70
C GLU A 123 -25.10 -1.73 4.03
N GLN A 124 -24.37 -2.27 3.07
CA GLN A 124 -22.95 -2.52 3.25
C GLN A 124 -22.33 -1.14 3.37
N GLN A 125 -22.25 -0.66 4.61
CA GLN A 125 -21.52 0.54 4.98
C GLN A 125 -20.18 0.46 4.24
N PRO A 126 -19.80 1.52 3.52
CA PRO A 126 -18.61 1.47 2.69
C PRO A 126 -17.40 1.14 3.57
N SER A 127 -16.87 -0.07 3.40
CA SER A 127 -15.72 -0.51 4.17
C SER A 127 -14.46 0.03 3.52
N TYR A 128 -13.71 0.82 4.29
CA TYR A 128 -12.38 1.25 3.91
C TYR A 128 -11.33 0.25 4.39
N VAL A 129 -10.35 -0.02 3.54
CA VAL A 129 -9.24 -0.92 3.85
C VAL A 129 -7.92 -0.25 3.49
N LEU A 130 -6.92 -0.42 4.35
CA LEU A 130 -5.56 0.03 4.12
C LEU A 130 -4.59 -1.17 4.16
N SER A 131 -3.75 -1.30 3.15
CA SER A 131 -2.80 -2.42 3.00
C SER A 131 -1.47 -1.95 2.44
N THR A 132 -0.38 -2.67 2.72
CA THR A 132 0.93 -2.45 2.08
C THR A 132 1.07 -3.16 0.74
N GLU A 133 0.08 -3.97 0.35
CA GLU A 133 0.10 -4.76 -0.88
C GLU A 133 -1.01 -4.34 -1.83
N VAL A 134 -0.65 -4.20 -3.11
CA VAL A 134 -1.60 -3.88 -4.18
C VAL A 134 -2.17 -5.17 -4.74
N HIS A 135 -3.47 -5.37 -4.58
CA HIS A 135 -4.18 -6.52 -5.12
C HIS A 135 -5.56 -6.10 -5.60
N TYR A 136 -6.00 -6.73 -6.68
CA TYR A 136 -7.38 -6.61 -7.15
C TYR A 136 -8.26 -7.51 -6.28
N ILE A 137 -9.31 -6.93 -5.69
CA ILE A 137 -10.28 -7.69 -4.88
C ILE A 137 -11.53 -7.97 -5.72
N ASN A 138 -12.22 -6.93 -6.17
CA ASN A 138 -13.45 -7.02 -6.95
C ASN A 138 -13.66 -5.70 -7.73
N PRO A 139 -14.55 -5.68 -8.73
CA PRO A 139 -14.71 -4.50 -9.59
C PRO A 139 -15.49 -3.35 -8.93
N LYS A 140 -16.10 -3.60 -7.77
CA LYS A 140 -16.83 -2.61 -6.97
C LYS A 140 -15.91 -1.89 -5.97
N MET A 141 -14.59 -1.90 -6.17
CA MET A 141 -13.63 -1.20 -5.32
C MET A 141 -13.06 0.02 -6.03
N ILE A 142 -13.01 1.15 -5.34
CA ILE A 142 -12.22 2.31 -5.75
C ILE A 142 -10.98 2.33 -4.87
N SER A 143 -9.80 2.40 -5.50
CA SER A 143 -8.53 2.29 -4.78
C SER A 143 -7.52 3.34 -5.22
N ILE A 144 -6.72 3.79 -4.26
CA ILE A 144 -5.58 4.69 -4.45
C ILE A 144 -4.33 3.94 -3.99
N ALA A 145 -3.36 3.83 -4.90
CA ALA A 145 -2.03 3.33 -4.58
C ALA A 145 -1.05 4.51 -4.42
N ILE A 146 -0.39 4.57 -3.28
CA ILE A 146 0.72 5.48 -3.00
C ILE A 146 2.02 4.70 -3.18
N LEU A 147 2.91 5.24 -4.01
CA LEU A 147 4.23 4.67 -4.31
C LEU A 147 5.31 5.58 -3.74
N LYS A 148 6.28 5.00 -3.03
CA LYS A 148 7.49 5.73 -2.68
C LYS A 148 8.31 6.03 -3.94
N ARG A 149 9.01 7.16 -3.91
CA ARG A 149 10.04 7.49 -4.90
C ARG A 149 11.37 7.69 -4.19
N GLY A 150 12.38 6.93 -4.62
CA GLY A 150 13.79 7.15 -4.25
C GLY A 150 14.11 6.97 -2.77
N GLN A 151 13.97 5.75 -2.25
CA GLN A 151 14.66 5.31 -1.03
C GLN A 151 15.80 4.37 -1.38
#